data_AF-A0A1C6H9M1-F1
#
_entry.id   AF-A0A1C6H9M1-F1
#
_cell.length_a   1.000
_cell.length_b   1.000
_cell.length_c   1.000
_cell.angle_alpha   90.00
_cell.angle_beta   90.00
_cell.angle_gamma   90.00
#
_symmetry.space_group_name_H-M   'P 1'
#
loop_
_entity.id
_entity.type
_entity.pdbx_description
1 polymer ?
#
loop_
_entity_poly.entity_id
_entity_poly.type
_entity_poly.pdbx_seq_one_letter_code
_entity_poly.pdbx_strand_id
1 'polypeptide(L)'
;MAYRFIQQYGHKYGVRWLLKKLNILPNAYYNFLKNRKSEYHKRKEKIKHEIVDIYHSHNGTDGYRTVHAYLLRKGYSISCVTVHKYMNTELQLFSITRKRKA
;
A
#
# COMPACT_ATOMS: atom_id res chain seq x y z
N MET A 1 -14.01 1.62 10.26
CA MET A 1 -14.87 1.61 11.47
C MET A 1 -16.21 0.92 11.27
N ALA A 2 -16.98 1.18 10.20
CA ALA A 2 -18.29 0.54 10.01
C ALA A 2 -18.26 -1.00 9.92
N TYR A 3 -17.28 -1.61 9.22
CA TYR A 3 -17.22 -3.06 9.08
C TYR A 3 -16.91 -3.81 10.39
N ARG A 4 -16.02 -3.24 11.24
CA ARG A 4 -15.71 -3.81 12.56
C ARG A 4 -16.93 -3.75 13.50
N PHE A 5 -17.69 -2.65 13.43
CA PHE A 5 -18.95 -2.51 14.15
C PHE A 5 -19.98 -3.60 13.74
N ILE A 6 -20.12 -3.87 12.43
CA ILE A 6 -21.02 -4.92 11.94
C ILE A 6 -20.56 -6.31 12.40
N GLN A 7 -19.26 -6.58 12.43
CA GLN A 7 -18.75 -7.85 12.98
C GLN A 7 -19.10 -8.02 14.46
N GLN A 8 -18.95 -6.96 15.26
CA GLN A 8 -19.19 -7.00 16.70
C GLN A 8 -20.68 -7.15 17.04
N TYR A 9 -21.58 -6.45 16.33
CA TYR A 9 -23.00 -6.40 16.65
C TYR A 9 -23.90 -7.19 15.69
N GLY A 10 -23.31 -7.85 14.69
CA GLY A 10 -24.02 -8.60 13.66
C GLY A 10 -24.84 -9.79 14.21
N HIS A 11 -24.37 -10.42 15.29
CA HIS A 11 -25.12 -11.48 15.97
C HIS A 11 -26.35 -10.95 16.72
N LYS A 12 -26.27 -9.73 17.27
CA LYS A 12 -27.34 -9.12 18.08
C LYS A 12 -28.46 -8.51 17.23
N TYR A 13 -28.12 -7.82 16.14
CA TYR A 13 -29.10 -7.06 15.33
C TYR A 13 -29.33 -7.63 13.94
N GLY A 14 -28.55 -8.63 13.52
CA GLY A 14 -28.60 -9.18 12.17
C GLY A 14 -27.81 -8.34 11.16
N VAL A 15 -26.89 -9.00 10.46
CA VAL A 15 -25.97 -8.37 9.50
C VAL A 15 -26.71 -7.65 8.37
N ARG A 16 -27.77 -8.25 7.79
CA ARG A 16 -28.56 -7.64 6.71
C ARG A 16 -29.21 -6.32 7.14
N TRP A 17 -29.73 -6.25 8.36
CA TRP A 17 -30.36 -5.05 8.89
C TRP A 17 -29.33 -3.93 9.09
N LEU A 18 -28.18 -4.26 9.68
CA LEU A 18 -27.08 -3.30 9.87
C LEU A 18 -26.53 -2.76 8.55
N LEU A 19 -26.36 -3.62 7.55
CA LEU A 19 -25.92 -3.22 6.21
C LEU A 19 -26.89 -2.21 5.58
N LYS A 20 -28.20 -2.46 5.69
CA LYS A 20 -29.23 -1.52 5.21
C LYS A 20 -29.20 -0.20 5.98
N LYS A 21 -29.04 -0.24 7.31
CA LYS A 21 -29.03 0.97 8.14
C LYS A 21 -27.80 1.85 7.91
N LEU A 22 -26.64 1.23 7.66
CA LEU A 22 -25.37 1.91 7.37
C LEU A 22 -25.19 2.23 5.88
N ASN A 23 -26.19 1.91 5.04
CA ASN A 23 -26.16 2.10 3.59
C ASN A 23 -24.97 1.43 2.90
N ILE A 24 -24.59 0.23 3.38
CA ILE A 24 -23.47 -0.56 2.87
C ILE A 24 -24.02 -1.67 1.98
N LEU A 25 -23.47 -1.76 0.77
CA LEU A 25 -23.82 -2.84 -0.14
C LEU A 25 -23.33 -4.19 0.42
N PRO A 26 -24.18 -5.24 0.48
CA PRO A 26 -23.78 -6.54 0.99
C PRO A 26 -22.53 -7.10 0.32
N ASN A 27 -22.38 -6.89 -0.99
CA ASN A 27 -21.20 -7.33 -1.74
C ASN A 27 -19.90 -6.69 -1.22
N ALA A 28 -19.93 -5.40 -0.86
CA ALA A 28 -18.76 -4.72 -0.30
C ALA A 28 -18.36 -5.31 1.07
N TYR A 29 -19.35 -5.62 1.91
CA TYR A 29 -19.12 -6.24 3.22
C TYR A 29 -18.57 -7.67 3.12
N TYR A 30 -19.14 -8.50 2.25
CA TYR A 30 -18.66 -9.87 2.08
C TYR A 30 -17.31 -9.92 1.33
N ASN A 31 -17.01 -8.94 0.47
CA ASN A 31 -15.69 -8.80 -0.12
C ASN A 31 -14.64 -8.43 0.95
N PHE A 32 -14.99 -7.53 1.88
CA PHE A 32 -14.16 -7.23 3.05
C PHE A 32 -13.89 -8.48 3.90
N LEU A 33 -14.91 -9.30 4.18
CA LEU A 33 -14.74 -10.54 4.93
C LEU A 33 -13.83 -11.56 4.23
N LYS A 34 -13.97 -11.72 2.92
CA LYS A 34 -13.16 -12.67 2.14
C LYS A 34 -11.70 -12.26 2.04
N ASN A 35 -11.41 -10.95 2.09
CA ASN A 35 -10.08 -10.36 2.12
C ASN A 35 -9.05 -11.03 1.17
N ARG A 36 -9.47 -11.45 -0.03
CA ARG A 36 -8.65 -12.26 -0.95
C ARG A 36 -7.38 -11.57 -1.41
N LYS A 37 -7.36 -10.23 -1.36
CA LYS A 37 -6.22 -9.39 -1.74
C LYS A 37 -5.30 -9.05 -0.57
N SER A 38 -5.53 -9.58 0.63
CA SER A 38 -4.72 -9.29 1.82
C SER A 38 -3.23 -9.51 1.57
N GLU A 39 -2.86 -10.66 1.02
CA GLU A 39 -1.48 -11.01 0.72
C GLU A 39 -0.86 -10.13 -0.35
N TYR A 40 -1.65 -9.74 -1.36
CA TYR A 40 -1.23 -8.76 -2.36
C TYR A 40 -0.94 -7.40 -1.72
N HIS A 41 -1.82 -6.92 -0.83
CA HIS A 41 -1.63 -5.66 -0.12
C HIS A 41 -0.42 -5.71 0.82
N LYS A 42 -0.24 -6.80 1.57
CA LYS A 42 0.96 -7.01 2.41
C LYS A 42 2.24 -6.97 1.58
N ARG A 43 2.29 -7.70 0.46
CA ARG A 43 3.45 -7.68 -0.45
C ARG A 43 3.70 -6.28 -1.00
N LYS A 44 2.64 -5.57 -1.40
CA LYS A 44 2.73 -4.20 -1.90
C LYS A 44 3.30 -3.24 -0.85
N GLU A 45 2.80 -3.30 0.39
CA GLU A 45 3.29 -2.47 1.49
C GLU A 45 4.74 -2.82 1.86
N LYS A 46 5.12 -4.11 1.85
CA LYS A 46 6.52 -4.52 2.05
C LYS A 46 7.46 -3.88 1.02
N ILE A 47 7.07 -3.90 -0.26
CA ILE A 47 7.86 -3.29 -1.33
C ILE A 47 7.96 -1.77 -1.14
N LYS A 48 6.88 -1.11 -0.74
CA LYS A 48 6.90 0.34 -0.47
C LYS A 48 7.84 0.69 0.67
N HIS A 49 7.80 -0.07 1.76
CA HIS A 49 8.73 0.13 2.87
C HIS A 49 10.19 -0.03 2.39
N GLU A 50 10.48 -1.05 1.59
CA GLU A 50 11.81 -1.23 1.02
C GLU A 50 12.26 -0.04 0.15
N ILE A 51 11.35 0.55 -0.64
CA ILE A 51 11.63 1.76 -1.45
C ILE A 51 11.98 2.93 -0.54
N VAL A 52 11.20 3.14 0.53
CA VAL A 52 11.42 4.21 1.52
C VAL A 52 12.76 4.02 2.23
N ASP A 53 13.08 2.80 2.64
CA ASP A 53 14.33 2.47 3.34
C ASP A 53 15.55 2.74 2.45
N ILE A 54 15.51 2.31 1.18
CA ILE A 54 16.58 2.58 0.20
C ILE A 54 16.70 4.08 -0.06
N TYR A 55 15.57 4.79 -0.18
CA TYR A 55 15.58 6.23 -0.44
C TYR A 55 16.23 7.00 0.71
N HIS A 56 15.90 6.67 1.96
CA HIS A 56 16.49 7.32 3.13
C HIS A 56 17.95 6.92 3.38
N SER A 57 18.35 5.69 3.07
CA SER A 57 19.75 5.27 3.19
C SER A 57 20.69 6.03 2.24
N HIS A 58 20.17 6.50 1.10
CA HIS A 58 20.92 7.28 0.10
C HIS A 58 20.59 8.80 0.17
N ASN A 59 20.11 9.28 1.32
CA ASN A 59 19.80 10.70 1.58
C ASN A 59 18.83 11.35 0.57
N GLY A 60 18.02 10.55 -0.11
CA GLY A 60 17.02 10.99 -1.10
C GLY A 60 17.59 11.43 -2.45
N THR A 61 18.85 11.13 -2.76
CA THR A 61 19.43 11.48 -4.08
C THR A 61 18.95 10.53 -5.18
N ASP A 62 18.70 9.26 -4.83
CA ASP A 62 18.30 8.23 -5.78
C ASP A 62 16.87 8.39 -6.31
N GLY A 63 16.71 8.21 -7.62
CA GLY A 63 15.42 8.22 -8.31
C GLY A 63 14.87 6.82 -8.57
N TYR A 64 13.67 6.72 -9.12
CA TYR A 64 12.97 5.43 -9.30
C TYR A 64 13.76 4.39 -10.14
N ARG A 65 14.59 4.84 -11.08
CA ARG A 65 15.43 3.95 -11.91
C ARG A 65 16.55 3.29 -11.11
N THR A 66 17.23 4.04 -10.23
CA THR A 66 18.28 3.49 -9.37
C THR A 66 17.67 2.62 -8.27
N VAL A 67 16.56 3.07 -7.66
CA VAL A 67 15.78 2.26 -6.71
C VAL A 67 15.32 0.93 -7.33
N HIS A 68 14.87 0.93 -8.59
CA HIS A 68 14.51 -0.30 -9.30
C HIS A 68 15.68 -1.27 -9.43
N ALA A 69 16.88 -0.79 -9.75
CA ALA A 69 18.09 -1.61 -9.81
C ALA A 69 18.44 -2.22 -8.44
N TYR A 70 18.29 -1.46 -7.35
CA TYR A 70 18.50 -1.98 -5.99
C TYR A 70 17.46 -3.03 -5.59
N LEU A 71 16.20 -2.84 -5.96
CA LEU A 71 15.14 -3.82 -5.71
C LEU A 71 15.41 -5.13 -6.46
N LEU A 72 15.86 -5.06 -7.73
CA LEU A 72 16.26 -6.24 -8.49
C LEU A 72 17.44 -6.98 -7.83
N ARG A 73 18.44 -6.24 -7.33
CA ARG A 73 19.59 -6.82 -6.60
C ARG A 73 19.18 -7.49 -5.28
N LYS A 74 18.14 -6.97 -4.61
CA LYS A 74 17.54 -7.59 -3.41
C LYS A 74 16.63 -8.79 -3.72
N GLY A 75 16.44 -9.14 -4.99
CA GLY A 75 15.66 -10.30 -5.43
C GLY A 75 14.18 -10.01 -5.71
N TYR A 76 13.76 -8.75 -5.79
CA TYR A 76 12.38 -8.41 -6.13
C TYR A 76 12.16 -8.37 -7.65
N SER A 77 11.24 -9.17 -8.16
CA SER A 77 10.82 -9.16 -9.57
C SER A 77 9.68 -8.15 -9.80
N ILE A 78 10.03 -6.88 -10.01
CA ILE A 78 9.07 -5.79 -10.20
C ILE A 78 9.43 -4.99 -11.46
N SER A 79 8.43 -4.50 -12.18
CA SER A 79 8.67 -3.64 -13.35
C SER A 79 9.03 -2.21 -12.93
N CYS A 80 9.86 -1.55 -13.75
CA CYS A 80 10.29 -0.18 -13.51
C CYS A 80 9.09 0.80 -13.42
N VAL A 81 8.04 0.59 -14.21
CA VAL A 81 6.79 1.37 -14.16
C VAL A 81 6.07 1.23 -12.81
N THR A 82 6.10 0.03 -12.22
CA THR A 82 5.50 -0.20 -10.90
C THR A 82 6.27 0.51 -9.80
N VAL A 83 7.60 0.50 -9.87
CA VAL A 83 8.45 1.27 -8.95
C VAL A 83 8.17 2.76 -9.09
N HIS A 84 8.07 3.29 -10.31
CA HIS A 84 7.70 4.69 -10.54
C HIS A 84 6.34 5.03 -9.91
N LYS A 85 5.31 4.19 -10.12
CA LYS A 85 3.99 4.39 -9.52
C LYS A 85 4.06 4.41 -8.00
N TYR A 86 4.77 3.46 -7.38
CA TYR A 86 4.86 3.38 -5.93
C TYR A 86 5.64 4.55 -5.35
N MET A 87 6.77 4.90 -5.95
CA MET A 87 7.65 5.96 -5.47
C MET A 87 7.03 7.36 -5.68
N ASN A 88 6.64 7.70 -6.91
CA ASN A 88 6.28 9.07 -7.25
C ASN A 88 4.79 9.36 -7.02
N THR A 89 3.91 8.40 -7.29
CA THR A 89 2.46 8.62 -7.19
C THR A 89 1.93 8.28 -5.80
N GLU A 90 2.31 7.12 -5.26
CA GLU A 90 1.76 6.66 -3.97
C GLU A 90 2.54 7.18 -2.76
N LEU A 91 3.87 7.25 -2.84
CA LEU A 91 4.75 7.70 -1.74
C LEU A 91 5.20 9.16 -1.88
N GLN A 92 5.01 9.78 -3.05
CA GLN A 92 5.44 11.15 -3.35
C GLN A 92 6.92 11.44 -3.07
N LEU A 93 7.78 10.43 -3.29
CA LEU A 93 9.22 10.55 -3.19
C LEU A 93 9.80 10.92 -4.55
N PHE A 94 10.63 11.96 -4.57
CA PHE A 94 11.29 12.45 -5.78
C PHE A 94 12.80 12.54 -5.55
N SER A 95 13.59 12.34 -6.60
CA SER A 95 15.05 12.51 -6.50
C SER A 95 15.38 13.96 -6.15
N ILE A 96 16.14 14.16 -5.08
CA ILE A 96 16.58 15.47 -4.60
C ILE A 96 18.07 15.63 -4.91
N THR A 97 18.39 16.56 -5.81
CA THR A 97 19.76 16.99 -6.06
C THR A 97 20.14 18.11 -5.08
N ARG A 98 21.21 17.93 -4.30
CA ARG A 98 21.73 18.95 -3.39
C ARG A 98 23.03 19.52 -3.94
N LYS A 99 23.18 20.85 -3.93
CA LYS A 99 24.49 21.48 -4.20
C LYS A 99 25.45 21.13 -3.06
N ARG A 100 26.68 20.76 -3.42
CA ARG A 100 27.76 20.56 -2.46
C ARG A 100 28.00 21.89 -1.73
N LYS A 101 28.01 21.87 -0.39
CA LYS A 101 28.47 23.03 0.39
C LYS A 101 29.95 23.26 0.03
N ALA A 102 30.23 24.45 -0.48
CA ALA A 102 31.59 24.93 -0.72
C ALA A 102 32.35 25.07 0.61
#